data_AF-A0A1I8GXW0-F1
#
_entry.id   AF-A0A1I8GXW0-F1
#
_cell.length_a   1.000
_cell.length_b   1.000
_cell.length_c   1.000
_cell.angle_alpha   90.00
_cell.angle_beta   90.00
_cell.angle_gamma   90.00
#
_symmetry.space_group_name_H-M   'P 1'
#
loop_
_entity.id
_entity.type
_entity.pdbx_description
1 polymer ?
#
loop_
_entity_poly.entity_id
_entity_poly.type
_entity_poly.pdbx_seq_one_letter_code
_entity_poly.pdbx_strand_id
1 'polypeptide(L)'
;MFPPFKVKVAGLDKRAKYIMLMDIVPVDDCRYKFHNSRWIVAGKADPEMPKRIYIHPDSPSTGEQWMQKIVSFHKLKLTNNISDKHGFTILNSMHKYQPRFHLVRAADIMKLPFSTFRTFVFNETAFIAVTAYQNEKITQLKIDHNPFAKGFRDTGGGRSSKK
;
A
#
# COMPACT_ATOMS: atom_id res chain seq x y z
N MET A 1 2.97 0.37 -4.99
CA MET A 1 2.78 1.64 -4.23
C MET A 1 4.12 2.33 -4.04
N PHE A 2 4.16 3.66 -3.93
CA PHE A 2 5.35 4.40 -3.51
C PHE A 2 4.99 5.42 -2.43
N PRO A 3 5.74 5.54 -1.31
CA PRO A 3 6.81 4.63 -0.88
C PRO A 3 6.33 3.17 -0.77
N PRO A 4 7.21 2.18 -0.96
CA PRO A 4 6.84 0.78 -0.75
C PRO A 4 6.58 0.52 0.74
N PHE A 5 5.55 -0.26 1.05
CA PHE A 5 5.29 -0.70 2.42
C PHE A 5 6.35 -1.73 2.84
N LYS A 6 7.13 -1.41 3.86
CA LYS A 6 8.26 -2.21 4.35
C LYS A 6 8.23 -2.27 5.87
N VAL A 7 8.46 -3.45 6.43
CA VAL A 7 8.50 -3.67 7.88
C VAL A 7 9.70 -4.54 8.24
N LYS A 8 10.26 -4.31 9.43
CA LYS A 8 11.23 -5.22 10.06
C LYS A 8 10.51 -5.96 11.17
N VAL A 9 10.65 -7.28 11.19
CA VAL A 9 9.99 -8.16 12.17
C VAL A 9 11.04 -8.73 13.10
N ALA A 10 10.69 -8.87 14.38
CA ALA A 10 11.53 -9.44 15.42
C ALA A 10 10.67 -10.22 16.43
N GLY A 11 11.30 -11.08 17.23
CA GLY A 11 10.63 -11.81 18.32
C GLY A 11 9.76 -13.01 17.88
N LEU A 12 9.92 -13.51 16.66
CA LEU A 12 9.25 -14.74 16.21
C LEU A 12 9.98 -15.98 16.72
N ASP A 13 9.22 -17.05 17.00
CA ASP A 13 9.79 -18.40 17.15
C ASP A 13 10.50 -18.78 15.85
N LYS A 14 11.82 -19.02 15.94
CA LYS A 14 12.69 -19.27 14.78
C LYS A 14 12.24 -20.47 13.94
N ARG A 15 11.70 -21.52 14.56
CA ARG A 15 11.35 -22.79 13.88
C ARG A 15 9.92 -22.83 13.39
N ALA A 16 9.04 -22.01 13.97
CA ALA A 16 7.65 -21.93 13.53
C ALA A 16 7.53 -21.30 12.14
N LYS A 17 6.52 -21.75 11.37
CA LYS A 17 6.16 -21.16 10.09
C LYS A 17 5.14 -20.03 10.27
N TYR A 18 5.33 -18.97 9.50
CA TYR A 18 4.46 -17.81 9.47
C TYR A 18 4.12 -17.44 8.04
N ILE A 19 2.89 -16.95 7.88
CA ILE A 19 2.41 -16.28 6.68
C ILE A 19 2.32 -14.80 7.02
N MET A 20 2.90 -13.97 6.17
CA MET A 20 2.79 -12.52 6.24
C MET A 20 1.94 -12.03 5.08
N LEU A 21 0.93 -11.22 5.38
CA LEU A 21 0.02 -10.68 4.37
C LEU A 21 -0.34 -9.23 4.70
N MET A 22 -0.86 -8.53 3.71
CA MET A 22 -1.30 -7.15 3.83
C MET A 22 -2.68 -7.01 3.21
N ASP A 23 -3.56 -6.25 3.85
CA ASP A 23 -4.76 -5.73 3.22
C ASP A 23 -4.80 -4.20 3.28
N ILE A 24 -5.76 -3.61 2.58
CA ILE A 24 -5.98 -2.18 2.54
C ILE A 24 -7.47 -1.97 2.77
N VAL A 25 -7.81 -1.27 3.86
CA VAL A 25 -9.19 -1.04 4.29
C VAL A 25 -9.55 0.43 4.21
N PRO A 26 -10.83 0.79 3.97
CA PRO A 26 -11.27 2.17 4.06
C PRO A 26 -11.08 2.70 5.49
N VAL A 27 -10.68 3.97 5.59
CA VAL A 27 -10.54 4.67 6.88
C VAL A 27 -11.87 5.20 7.38
N ASP A 28 -12.72 5.64 6.45
CA ASP A 28 -14.00 6.29 6.72
C ASP A 28 -14.99 6.01 5.58
N ASP A 29 -16.25 6.38 5.80
CA ASP A 29 -17.34 6.30 4.81
C ASP A 29 -17.46 7.62 4.02
N CYS A 30 -16.33 8.23 3.67
CA CYS A 30 -16.28 9.52 2.99
C CYS A 30 -15.64 9.43 1.59
N ARG A 31 -16.24 10.15 0.65
CA ARG A 31 -15.64 10.51 -0.63
C ARG A 31 -15.02 11.90 -0.51
N TYR A 32 -13.80 12.07 -0.99
CA TYR A 32 -13.03 13.30 -0.88
C TYR A 32 -12.95 14.07 -2.20
N LYS A 33 -12.65 15.36 -2.13
CA LYS A 33 -12.18 16.17 -3.27
C LYS A 33 -11.03 17.06 -2.83
N PHE A 34 -10.15 17.41 -3.76
CA PHE A 34 -9.09 18.37 -3.52
C PHE A 34 -9.52 19.73 -4.07
N HIS A 35 -9.60 20.75 -3.21
CA HIS A 35 -10.06 22.07 -3.59
C HIS A 35 -9.35 23.12 -2.73
N ASN A 36 -8.89 24.23 -3.33
CA ASN A 36 -8.11 25.27 -2.65
C ASN A 36 -6.95 24.71 -1.82
N SER A 37 -6.16 23.83 -2.45
CA SER A 37 -4.96 23.21 -1.85
C SER A 37 -5.21 22.37 -0.59
N ARG A 38 -6.45 21.91 -0.37
CA ARG A 38 -6.83 21.06 0.77
C ARG A 38 -7.75 19.92 0.34
N TRP A 39 -7.66 18.82 1.08
CA TRP A 39 -8.61 17.72 1.01
C TRP A 39 -9.84 18.06 1.85
N ILE A 40 -11.02 17.93 1.25
CA ILE A 40 -12.31 18.13 1.92
C ILE A 40 -13.25 16.98 1.60
N VAL A 41 -14.15 16.68 2.54
CA VAL A 41 -15.23 15.70 2.32
C VAL A 41 -16.19 16.26 1.28
N ALA A 42 -16.50 15.46 0.27
CA ALA A 42 -17.39 15.79 -0.85
C ALA A 42 -18.73 15.05 -0.78
N GLY A 43 -18.80 13.96 -0.01
CA GLY A 43 -20.02 13.16 0.16
C GLY A 43 -19.73 11.82 0.84
N LYS A 44 -20.72 10.93 0.79
CA LYS A 44 -20.61 9.54 1.26
C LYS A 44 -19.69 8.72 0.35
N ALA A 45 -19.03 7.71 0.91
CA ALA A 45 -18.23 6.79 0.12
C ALA A 45 -19.08 5.98 -0.88
N ASP A 46 -18.43 5.60 -1.99
CA ASP A 46 -18.97 4.62 -2.91
C ASP A 46 -18.96 3.22 -2.24
N PRO A 47 -19.80 2.27 -2.68
CA PRO A 47 -19.85 0.92 -2.13
C PRO A 47 -18.46 0.27 -2.04
N GLU A 48 -18.18 -0.39 -0.90
CA GLU A 48 -16.89 -1.03 -0.66
C GLU A 48 -16.66 -2.19 -1.65
N MET A 49 -15.48 -2.22 -2.24
CA MET A 49 -15.08 -3.31 -3.15
C MET A 49 -14.70 -4.57 -2.36
N PRO A 50 -14.76 -5.77 -2.97
CA PRO A 50 -14.35 -7.00 -2.30
C PRO A 50 -12.92 -6.89 -1.74
N LYS A 51 -12.78 -7.16 -0.43
CA LYS A 51 -11.51 -7.09 0.27
C LYS A 51 -10.58 -8.16 -0.29
N ARG A 52 -9.43 -7.72 -0.81
CA ARG A 52 -8.37 -8.60 -1.30
C ARG A 52 -7.20 -8.56 -0.34
N ILE A 53 -6.83 -9.74 0.16
CA ILE A 53 -5.58 -9.93 0.90
C ILE A 53 -4.44 -10.17 -0.08
N TYR A 54 -3.30 -9.52 0.16
CA TYR A 54 -2.07 -9.78 -0.55
C TYR A 54 -1.15 -10.60 0.34
N ILE A 55 -0.93 -11.87 -0.02
CA ILE A 55 0.02 -12.74 0.68
C ILE A 55 1.43 -12.43 0.17
N HIS A 56 2.38 -12.20 1.09
CA HIS A 56 3.77 -11.98 0.72
C HIS A 56 4.31 -13.24 0.01
N PRO A 57 5.01 -13.11 -1.12
CA PRO A 57 5.42 -14.25 -1.96
C PRO A 57 6.34 -15.26 -1.24
N ASP A 58 7.11 -14.80 -0.26
CA ASP A 58 7.96 -15.67 0.57
C ASP A 58 7.13 -16.49 1.60
N SER A 59 5.81 -16.33 1.69
CA SER A 59 4.97 -17.10 2.61
C SER A 59 4.59 -18.49 2.06
N PRO A 60 4.49 -19.52 2.92
CA PRO A 60 4.89 -19.54 4.33
C PRO A 60 6.41 -19.65 4.47
N SER A 61 6.97 -18.99 5.47
CA SER A 61 8.41 -19.06 5.79
C SER A 61 8.65 -19.09 7.30
N THR A 62 9.82 -19.57 7.72
CA THR A 62 10.16 -19.71 9.14
C THR A 62 10.35 -18.34 9.80
N GLY A 63 10.13 -18.26 11.11
CA GLY A 63 10.39 -17.03 11.87
C GLY A 63 11.84 -16.55 11.71
N GLU A 64 12.79 -17.48 11.64
CA GLU A 64 14.20 -17.14 11.39
C GLU A 64 14.40 -16.43 10.05
N GLN A 65 13.89 -17.00 8.95
CA GLN A 65 13.98 -16.43 7.62
C GLN A 65 13.31 -15.04 7.53
N TRP A 66 12.15 -14.87 8.16
CA TRP A 66 11.46 -13.58 8.19
C TRP A 66 12.24 -12.48 8.92
N MET A 67 12.96 -12.83 9.98
CA MET A 67 13.71 -11.86 10.78
C MET A 67 15.08 -11.50 10.18
N GLN A 68 15.56 -12.23 9.16
CA GLN A 68 16.86 -11.99 8.52
C GLN A 68 16.92 -10.70 7.68
N LYS A 69 15.79 -10.29 7.08
CA LYS A 69 15.74 -9.16 6.13
C LYS A 69 14.48 -8.33 6.32
N ILE A 70 14.47 -7.13 5.73
CA ILE A 70 13.27 -6.29 5.66
C ILE A 70 12.21 -7.00 4.80
N VAL A 71 11.00 -7.09 5.32
CA VAL A 71 9.83 -7.61 4.60
C VAL A 71 9.26 -6.47 3.76
N SER A 72 9.09 -6.69 2.46
CA SER A 72 8.77 -5.63 1.49
C SER A 72 7.61 -6.00 0.58
N PHE A 73 6.50 -5.28 0.71
CA PHE A 73 5.29 -5.44 -0.10
C PHE A 73 5.32 -4.60 -1.39
N HIS A 74 6.50 -4.27 -1.90
CA HIS A 74 6.69 -3.43 -3.10
C HIS A 74 6.02 -4.00 -4.37
N LYS A 75 5.79 -5.32 -4.43
CA LYS A 75 5.10 -5.99 -5.54
C LYS A 75 3.57 -5.86 -5.49
N LEU A 76 2.99 -5.35 -4.38
CA LEU A 76 1.56 -5.09 -4.32
C LEU A 76 1.16 -3.99 -5.31
N LYS A 77 0.16 -4.29 -6.12
CA LYS A 77 -0.42 -3.38 -7.11
C LYS A 77 -1.84 -2.97 -6.70
N LEU A 78 -2.13 -1.69 -6.96
CA LEU A 78 -3.44 -1.08 -6.76
C LEU A 78 -4.11 -0.90 -8.12
N THR A 79 -5.43 -1.05 -8.18
CA THR A 79 -6.21 -0.85 -9.41
C THR A 79 -7.54 -0.19 -9.08
N ASN A 80 -8.11 0.55 -10.02
CA ASN A 80 -9.50 1.01 -9.98
C ASN A 80 -10.41 0.16 -10.88
N ASN A 81 -9.87 -0.87 -11.56
CA ASN A 81 -10.67 -1.77 -12.38
C ASN A 81 -11.36 -2.81 -11.49
N ILE A 82 -12.68 -2.67 -11.34
CA ILE A 82 -13.54 -3.57 -10.56
C ILE A 82 -13.56 -5.00 -11.09
N SER A 83 -13.27 -5.18 -12.37
CA SER A 83 -13.25 -6.48 -13.07
C SER A 83 -11.85 -7.10 -13.15
N ASP A 84 -10.89 -6.60 -12.36
CA ASP A 84 -9.51 -7.09 -12.38
C ASP A 84 -9.43 -8.59 -12.07
N LYS A 85 -8.83 -9.34 -13.00
CA LYS A 85 -8.61 -10.80 -12.89
C LYS A 85 -7.24 -11.16 -12.34
N HIS A 86 -6.32 -10.20 -12.18
CA HIS A 86 -4.95 -10.46 -11.73
C HIS A 86 -4.82 -10.58 -10.20
N GLY A 87 -5.89 -10.30 -9.46
CA GLY A 87 -5.86 -10.32 -8.00
C GLY A 87 -5.28 -9.04 -7.37
N PHE A 88 -5.18 -7.94 -8.12
CA PHE A 88 -4.70 -6.66 -7.58
C PHE A 88 -5.70 -6.07 -6.58
N THR A 89 -5.21 -5.27 -5.64
CA THR A 89 -6.09 -4.63 -4.64
C THR A 89 -6.90 -3.53 -5.33
N ILE A 90 -8.23 -3.71 -5.36
CA ILE A 90 -9.15 -2.78 -6.00
C ILE A 90 -9.52 -1.69 -5.00
N LEU A 91 -9.34 -0.42 -5.37
CA LEU A 91 -9.69 0.74 -4.56
C LEU A 91 -10.55 1.71 -5.35
N ASN A 92 -11.57 2.26 -4.71
CA ASN A 92 -12.30 3.42 -5.22
C ASN A 92 -11.39 4.66 -5.15
N SER A 93 -11.30 5.40 -6.26
CA SER A 93 -10.58 6.68 -6.32
C SER A 93 -11.26 7.70 -5.40
N MET A 94 -10.49 8.65 -4.89
CA MET A 94 -10.93 9.72 -3.98
C MET A 94 -11.45 9.25 -2.62
N HIS A 95 -11.02 8.07 -2.17
CA HIS A 95 -11.33 7.52 -0.85
C HIS A 95 -10.04 7.32 -0.05
N LYS A 96 -10.16 7.42 1.27
CA LYS A 96 -9.03 7.29 2.20
C LYS A 96 -8.90 5.84 2.68
N TYR A 97 -7.67 5.33 2.67
CA TYR A 97 -7.36 3.94 2.98
C TYR A 97 -6.23 3.81 3.99
N GLN A 98 -6.26 2.71 4.74
CA GLN A 98 -5.27 2.30 5.72
C GLN A 98 -4.73 0.92 5.33
N PRO A 99 -3.44 0.81 4.95
CA PRO A 99 -2.75 -0.48 4.88
C PRO A 99 -2.68 -1.14 6.27
N ARG A 100 -2.93 -2.45 6.34
CA ARG A 100 -2.74 -3.23 7.57
C ARG A 100 -1.84 -4.42 7.30
N PHE A 101 -0.84 -4.59 8.14
CA PHE A 101 0.07 -5.73 8.09
C PHE A 101 -0.44 -6.83 9.01
N HIS A 102 -0.46 -8.07 8.53
CA HIS A 102 -0.93 -9.22 9.28
C HIS A 102 0.15 -10.29 9.37
N LEU A 103 0.33 -10.81 10.58
CA LEU A 103 1.17 -11.95 10.90
C LEU A 103 0.29 -13.11 11.34
N VAL A 104 0.44 -14.25 10.67
CA VAL A 104 -0.29 -15.48 10.99
C VAL A 104 0.69 -16.62 11.22
N ARG A 105 0.64 -17.28 12.38
CA ARG A 105 1.46 -18.48 12.65
C ARG A 105 0.78 -19.69 12.04
N ALA A 106 1.10 -19.98 10.79
CA ALA A 106 0.56 -21.10 10.04
C ALA A 106 1.59 -21.67 9.05
N ALA A 107 1.56 -22.99 8.87
CA ALA A 107 2.45 -23.71 7.96
C ALA A 107 1.88 -23.84 6.53
N ASP A 108 0.59 -23.54 6.34
CA ASP A 108 -0.14 -23.72 5.09
C ASP A 108 -1.14 -22.57 4.92
N ILE A 109 -1.19 -22.02 3.71
CA ILE A 109 -2.10 -20.93 3.30
C ILE A 109 -3.56 -21.36 3.40
N MET A 110 -3.86 -22.64 3.17
CA MET A 110 -5.22 -23.18 3.30
C MET A 110 -5.78 -23.06 4.72
N LYS A 111 -4.92 -22.86 5.73
CA LYS A 111 -5.32 -22.67 7.13
C LYS A 111 -5.67 -21.22 7.46
N LEU A 112 -5.43 -20.26 6.57
CA LEU A 112 -5.70 -18.84 6.83
C LEU A 112 -7.14 -18.57 7.29
N PRO A 113 -8.21 -19.14 6.70
CA PRO A 113 -9.58 -18.87 7.14
C PRO A 113 -9.88 -19.27 8.60
N PHE A 114 -9.07 -20.16 9.17
CA PHE A 114 -9.24 -20.70 10.53
C PHE A 114 -8.15 -20.24 11.50
N SER A 115 -7.20 -19.40 11.04
CA SER A 115 -6.06 -18.98 11.83
C SER A 115 -6.31 -17.64 12.50
N THR A 116 -5.68 -17.41 13.65
CA THR A 116 -5.71 -16.10 14.33
C THR A 116 -4.75 -15.14 13.65
N PHE A 117 -5.23 -13.94 13.33
CA PHE A 117 -4.44 -12.86 12.73
C PHE A 117 -3.93 -11.93 13.81
N ARG A 118 -2.63 -11.68 13.85
CA ARG A 118 -2.07 -10.53 14.56
C ARG A 118 -1.92 -9.37 13.58
N THR A 119 -2.72 -8.33 13.78
CA THR A 119 -2.80 -7.17 12.87
C THR A 119 -2.03 -5.98 13.44
N PHE A 120 -1.24 -5.33 12.60
CA PHE A 120 -0.48 -4.13 12.89
C PHE A 120 -0.88 -3.01 11.93
N VAL A 121 -1.12 -1.82 12.48
CA VAL A 121 -1.56 -0.65 11.74
C VAL A 121 -0.57 0.48 11.99
N PHE A 122 -0.12 1.10 10.90
CA PHE A 122 0.79 2.25 10.91
C PHE A 122 0.01 3.44 10.34
N ASN A 123 -0.48 4.32 11.22
CA ASN A 123 -1.38 5.42 10.84
C ASN A 123 -0.75 6.38 9.82
N GLU A 124 0.57 6.54 9.86
CA GLU A 124 1.37 7.32 8.92
C GLU A 124 1.36 6.76 7.49
N THR A 125 0.88 5.53 7.29
CA THR A 125 0.76 4.88 5.96
C THR A 125 -0.59 5.07 5.31
N ALA A 126 -1.54 5.77 5.97
CA ALA A 126 -2.82 6.09 5.38
C ALA A 126 -2.65 7.00 4.14
N PHE A 127 -3.47 6.80 3.11
CA PHE A 127 -3.42 7.58 1.88
C PHE A 127 -4.80 7.71 1.23
N ILE A 128 -4.95 8.69 0.32
CA ILE A 128 -6.13 8.79 -0.54
C ILE A 128 -5.78 8.22 -1.90
N ALA A 129 -6.55 7.24 -2.38
CA ALA A 129 -6.37 6.69 -3.71
C ALA A 129 -6.77 7.73 -4.77
N VAL A 130 -5.97 7.91 -5.82
CA VAL A 130 -6.26 8.86 -6.90
C VAL A 130 -5.85 8.26 -8.24
N THR A 131 -6.54 8.63 -9.31
CA THR A 131 -6.15 8.28 -10.69
C THR A 131 -5.12 9.25 -11.27
N ALA A 132 -5.09 10.49 -10.74
CA ALA A 132 -4.08 11.50 -11.04
C ALA A 132 -3.76 12.29 -9.77
N TYR A 133 -2.50 12.70 -9.60
CA TYR A 133 -2.08 13.48 -8.44
C TYR A 133 -2.84 14.80 -8.35
N GLN A 134 -3.33 15.13 -7.16
CA GLN A 134 -4.10 16.36 -6.91
C GLN A 134 -3.25 17.47 -6.28
N ASN A 135 -2.28 17.09 -5.44
CA ASN A 135 -1.39 18.02 -4.74
C ASN A 135 0.00 17.97 -5.37
N GLU A 136 0.43 19.07 -6.00
CA GLU A 136 1.73 19.18 -6.66
C GLU A 136 2.91 18.91 -5.72
N LYS A 137 2.80 19.25 -4.42
CA LYS A 137 3.85 18.94 -3.44
C LYS A 137 4.06 17.44 -3.30
N ILE A 138 2.99 16.64 -3.40
CA ILE A 138 3.09 15.18 -3.42
C ILE A 138 3.72 14.72 -4.72
N THR A 139 3.32 15.27 -5.87
CA THR A 139 3.92 14.94 -7.17
C THR A 139 5.43 15.16 -7.14
N GLN A 140 5.88 16.32 -6.67
CA GLN A 140 7.31 16.64 -6.57
C GLN A 140 8.03 15.68 -5.62
N LEU A 141 7.47 15.41 -4.43
CA LEU A 141 8.04 14.44 -3.50
C LEU A 141 8.17 13.04 -4.14
N LYS A 142 7.19 12.60 -4.94
CA LYS A 142 7.28 11.34 -5.70
C LYS A 142 8.39 11.39 -6.74
N ILE A 143 8.52 12.49 -7.49
CA ILE A 143 9.57 12.67 -8.50
C ILE A 143 10.95 12.57 -7.83
N ASP A 144 11.17 13.31 -6.76
CA ASP A 144 12.45 13.41 -6.07
C ASP A 144 12.91 12.09 -5.45
N HIS A 145 11.98 11.27 -4.95
CA HIS A 145 12.32 10.09 -4.15
C HIS A 145 12.11 8.77 -4.90
N ASN A 146 11.22 8.69 -5.90
CA ASN A 146 10.99 7.45 -6.63
C ASN A 146 12.05 7.27 -7.74
N PRO A 147 12.92 6.24 -7.69
CA PRO A 147 13.95 6.04 -8.72
C PRO A 147 13.39 5.92 -10.15
N PHE A 148 12.15 5.41 -10.29
CA PHE A 148 11.49 5.26 -11.58
C PHE A 148 10.97 6.59 -12.16
N ALA A 149 10.97 7.68 -11.37
CA ALA A 149 10.56 9.01 -11.79
C ALA A 149 11.74 9.96 -12.05
N LYS A 150 12.98 9.43 -12.07
CA LYS A 150 14.21 10.23 -12.20
C LYS A 150 14.21 11.15 -13.44
N GLY A 151 13.64 10.72 -14.56
CA GLY A 151 13.57 11.52 -15.79
C GLY A 151 12.81 12.84 -15.67
N PHE A 152 11.98 13.01 -14.64
CA PHE A 152 11.24 14.25 -14.38
C PHE A 152 11.98 15.22 -13.43
N ARG A 153 13.13 14.83 -12.87
CA ARG A 153 13.90 15.67 -11.93
C ARG A 153 14.63 16.82 -12.64
N ASP A 154 15.19 16.52 -13.80
CA ASP A 154 16.12 17.43 -14.49
C ASP A 154 15.40 18.46 -15.39
N THR A 155 14.08 18.34 -15.58
CA THR A 155 13.28 19.30 -16.36
C THR A 155 12.92 20.58 -15.60
N GLY A 156 13.22 20.67 -14.30
CA GLY A 156 13.09 21.90 -13.50
C GLY A 156 14.25 22.90 -13.60
N GLY A 157 15.38 22.51 -14.21
CA GLY A 157 16.61 23.33 -14.30
C GLY A 157 16.96 23.87 -15.70
N GLY A 158 16.14 23.60 -16.71
CA GLY A 158 16.46 23.85 -18.12
C GLY A 158 15.65 24.97 -18.79
N ARG A 159 15.59 26.16 -18.19
CA ARG A 159 15.26 27.40 -18.92
C ARG A 159 16.42 28.38 -18.79
N SER A 160 17.51 28.10 -19.52
CA SER A 160 18.51 29.12 -19.87
C SER A 160 18.48 29.31 -21.37
N SER A 161 17.98 30.48 -21.78
CA SER A 161 18.23 31.22 -23.02
C SER A 161 18.79 30.45 -24.22
N LYS A 162 17.96 30.28 -25.26
CA LYS A 162 18.45 30.44 -26.63
C LYS A 162 18.00 31.82 -27.13
N LYS A 163 18.96 32.75 -27.16
CA LYS A 163 19.00 33.80 -28.18
C LYS A 163 19.31 33.16 -29.52
#